data_AF-A0A9P6A160-F1
#
_entry.id   AF-A0A9P6A160-F1
#
_cell.length_a   1.000
_cell.length_b   1.000
_cell.length_c   1.000
_cell.angle_alpha   90.00
_cell.angle_beta   90.00
_cell.angle_gamma   90.00
#
_symmetry.space_group_name_H-M   'P 1'
#
loop_
_entity.id
_entity.type
_entity.pdbx_description
1 polymer ?
#
loop_
_entity_poly.entity_id
_entity_poly.type
_entity_poly.pdbx_seq_one_letter_code
_entity_poly.pdbx_strand_id
1 'polypeptide(L)'
;MAHSTKKKTTRNAKGGKPWTTDMQRTWLTTYLGLYEEAQHSKIHGTVKTFRWGRLHDWFNNHKRDLGLTRVTKVLDFRAHKKRHLSGCEAYYHLYYDDVLRPTVQQRWAQSPDYDTKTPEAPFEFHSALIQQLWKLEKDKSPIKEQVTVYIEKEYERMNSGATNANIENIDPGEDEEDLDPEELK
;
A
#
# COMPACT_ATOMS: atom_id res chain seq x y z
N MET A 1 7.00 -9.56 -44.32
CA MET A 1 5.65 -9.65 -43.72
C MET A 1 5.72 -10.62 -42.54
N ALA A 2 5.65 -10.13 -41.31
CA ALA A 2 5.79 -10.96 -40.11
C ALA A 2 4.41 -11.41 -39.62
N HIS A 3 4.13 -12.72 -39.69
CA HIS A 3 2.89 -13.29 -39.18
C HIS A 3 2.98 -13.47 -37.66
N SER A 4 2.26 -12.62 -36.93
CA SER A 4 2.04 -12.74 -35.48
C SER A 4 1.16 -13.97 -35.20
N THR A 5 1.76 -15.02 -34.67
CA THR A 5 1.05 -16.21 -34.20
C THR A 5 0.40 -15.91 -32.85
N LYS A 6 -0.89 -15.56 -32.88
CA LYS A 6 -1.72 -15.43 -31.68
C LYS A 6 -1.82 -16.79 -30.98
N LYS A 7 -1.15 -16.95 -29.83
CA LYS A 7 -1.30 -18.13 -28.96
C LYS A 7 -2.78 -18.27 -28.54
N LYS A 8 -3.39 -19.37 -28.95
CA LYS A 8 -4.78 -19.72 -28.69
C LYS A 8 -4.88 -20.27 -27.27
N THR A 9 -5.42 -19.49 -26.34
CA THR A 9 -5.70 -19.95 -24.97
C THR A 9 -6.83 -20.98 -25.04
N THR A 10 -6.54 -22.23 -24.69
CA THR A 10 -7.51 -23.33 -24.64
C THR A 10 -8.60 -23.02 -23.61
N ARG A 11 -9.85 -22.89 -24.08
CA ARG A 11 -11.03 -22.83 -23.22
C ARG A 11 -11.40 -24.26 -22.85
N ASN A 12 -11.36 -24.58 -21.55
CA ASN A 12 -11.81 -25.87 -21.03
C ASN A 12 -13.31 -26.08 -21.24
N ALA A 13 -13.71 -27.31 -21.56
CA ALA A 13 -15.05 -27.71 -21.98
C ALA A 13 -16.13 -27.69 -20.87
N LYS A 14 -15.89 -27.04 -19.73
CA LYS A 14 -16.88 -26.82 -18.67
C LYS A 14 -16.76 -25.39 -18.14
N GLY A 15 -17.24 -24.44 -18.94
CA GLY A 15 -17.91 -23.19 -18.52
C GLY A 15 -17.29 -22.22 -17.49
N GLY A 16 -16.08 -22.46 -16.98
CA GLY A 16 -15.42 -21.61 -15.99
C GLY A 16 -14.10 -21.08 -16.51
N LYS A 17 -13.81 -19.80 -16.27
CA LYS A 17 -12.43 -19.31 -16.32
C LYS A 17 -11.60 -20.16 -15.34
N PRO A 18 -10.35 -20.52 -15.66
CA PRO A 18 -9.50 -21.27 -14.73
C PRO A 18 -9.46 -20.54 -13.38
N TRP A 19 -9.58 -21.31 -12.30
CA TRP A 19 -9.66 -20.84 -10.91
C TRP A 19 -8.46 -19.96 -10.49
N THR A 20 -7.34 -20.05 -11.20
CA THR A 20 -6.16 -19.19 -11.11
C THR A 20 -5.48 -19.08 -12.49
N THR A 21 -4.79 -17.98 -12.76
CA THR A 21 -3.86 -17.91 -13.91
C THR A 21 -2.58 -18.69 -13.63
N ASP A 22 -1.84 -19.11 -14.66
CA ASP A 22 -0.56 -19.82 -14.46
C ASP A 22 0.44 -18.98 -13.66
N MET A 23 0.45 -17.66 -13.89
CA MET A 23 1.27 -16.72 -13.13
C MET A 23 0.90 -16.70 -11.63
N GLN A 24 -0.40 -16.77 -11.31
CA GLN A 24 -0.87 -16.85 -9.93
C GLN A 24 -0.54 -18.19 -9.28
N ARG A 25 -0.62 -19.29 -10.05
CA ARG A 25 -0.23 -20.61 -9.58
C ARG A 25 1.26 -20.65 -9.25
N THR A 26 2.12 -20.17 -10.14
CA THR A 26 3.57 -20.08 -9.89
C THR A 26 3.84 -19.23 -8.65
N TRP A 27 3.23 -18.04 -8.55
CA TRP A 27 3.38 -17.19 -7.37
C TRP A 27 2.97 -17.93 -6.09
N LEU A 28 1.78 -18.55 -6.05
CA LEU A 28 1.32 -19.29 -4.89
C LEU A 28 2.28 -20.43 -4.51
N THR A 29 2.71 -21.25 -5.47
CA THR A 29 3.64 -22.35 -5.20
C THR A 29 4.97 -21.84 -4.63
N THR A 30 5.50 -20.73 -5.16
CA THR A 30 6.75 -20.14 -4.67
C THR A 30 6.63 -19.63 -3.22
N TYR A 31 5.47 -19.14 -2.81
CA TYR A 31 5.29 -18.50 -1.49
C TYR A 31 4.53 -19.38 -0.47
N LEU A 32 4.03 -20.55 -0.86
CA LEU A 32 3.26 -21.44 0.01
C LEU A 32 4.11 -22.01 1.15
N GLY A 33 5.33 -22.48 0.86
CA GLY A 33 6.24 -23.00 1.89
C GLY A 33 6.60 -21.94 2.94
N LEU A 34 6.90 -20.71 2.48
CA LEU A 34 7.17 -19.57 3.36
C LEU A 34 5.96 -19.19 4.23
N TYR A 35 4.74 -19.44 3.75
CA TYR A 35 3.53 -19.22 4.54
C TYR A 35 3.34 -20.28 5.60
N GLU A 36 3.53 -21.56 5.27
CA GLU A 36 3.44 -22.65 6.23
C GLU A 36 4.46 -22.44 7.35
N GLU A 37 5.70 -22.12 7.00
CA GLU A 37 6.75 -21.76 7.95
C GLU A 37 6.36 -20.57 8.83
N ALA A 38 5.77 -19.50 8.26
CA ALA A 38 5.30 -18.34 9.02
C ALA A 38 4.05 -18.58 9.87
N GLN A 39 3.20 -19.56 9.52
CA GLN A 39 2.08 -20.00 10.38
C GLN A 39 2.60 -20.75 11.60
N HIS A 40 3.67 -21.51 11.44
CA HIS A 40 4.29 -22.28 12.51
C HIS A 40 5.30 -21.48 13.34
N SER A 41 5.84 -20.38 12.80
CA SER A 41 6.78 -19.53 13.53
C SER A 41 6.07 -18.57 14.49
N LYS A 42 6.58 -18.48 15.72
CA LYS A 42 6.13 -17.52 16.74
C LYS A 42 6.73 -16.11 16.54
N ILE A 43 7.45 -15.88 15.43
CA ILE A 43 8.25 -14.68 15.21
C ILE A 43 7.34 -13.53 14.76
N HIS A 44 7.25 -12.49 15.60
CA HIS A 44 6.39 -11.32 15.44
C HIS A 44 7.10 -10.15 14.71
N GLY A 45 7.82 -10.44 13.62
CA GLY A 45 8.65 -9.45 12.88
C GLY A 45 8.08 -8.98 11.54
N THR A 46 8.61 -7.86 11.04
CA THR A 46 8.17 -7.03 9.89
C THR A 46 7.98 -7.76 8.54
N VAL A 47 8.58 -8.95 8.36
CA VAL A 47 8.35 -9.82 7.19
C VAL A 47 6.90 -10.35 7.15
N LYS A 48 6.23 -10.36 8.31
CA LYS A 48 4.83 -10.76 8.52
C LYS A 48 3.82 -9.79 7.92
N THR A 49 4.13 -8.52 7.62
CA THR A 49 3.08 -7.56 7.23
C THR A 49 2.73 -7.56 5.75
N PHE A 50 3.73 -7.60 4.86
CA PHE A 50 3.47 -7.48 3.42
C PHE A 50 3.06 -8.80 2.74
N ARG A 51 3.72 -9.91 3.11
CA ARG A 51 3.53 -11.21 2.45
C ARG A 51 2.33 -11.97 3.02
N TRP A 52 2.13 -11.89 4.34
CA TRP A 52 0.97 -12.48 5.02
C TRP A 52 -0.34 -11.78 4.63
N GLY A 53 -0.35 -10.45 4.55
CA GLY A 53 -1.54 -9.69 4.15
C GLY A 53 -2.07 -10.12 2.78
N ARG A 54 -1.17 -10.27 1.79
CA ARG A 54 -1.56 -10.70 0.43
C ARG A 54 -2.10 -12.12 0.37
N LEU A 55 -1.48 -13.06 1.06
CA LEU A 55 -1.94 -14.44 1.06
C LEU A 55 -3.21 -14.61 1.88
N HIS A 56 -3.33 -13.90 3.00
CA HIS A 56 -4.54 -13.83 3.80
C HIS A 56 -5.71 -13.21 3.01
N ASP A 57 -5.47 -12.10 2.29
CA ASP A 57 -6.44 -11.50 1.37
C ASP A 57 -6.81 -12.45 0.23
N TRP A 58 -5.83 -13.21 -0.29
CA TRP A 58 -6.08 -14.27 -1.26
C TRP A 58 -7.02 -15.32 -0.70
N PHE A 59 -6.70 -15.92 0.45
CA PHE A 59 -7.55 -16.93 1.08
C PHE A 59 -8.93 -16.39 1.40
N ASN A 60 -9.05 -15.17 1.96
CA ASN A 60 -10.34 -14.58 2.31
C ASN A 60 -11.20 -14.28 1.06
N ASN A 61 -10.59 -13.84 -0.03
CA ASN A 61 -11.32 -13.63 -1.28
C ASN A 61 -11.80 -14.95 -1.91
N HIS A 62 -11.12 -16.07 -1.65
CA HIS A 62 -11.48 -17.39 -2.19
C HIS A 62 -12.33 -18.24 -1.23
N LYS A 63 -12.35 -17.95 0.08
CA LYS A 63 -13.23 -18.58 1.08
C LYS A 63 -14.60 -17.90 1.20
N ARG A 64 -14.77 -16.72 0.63
CA ARG A 64 -16.09 -16.05 0.59
C ARG A 64 -17.04 -16.87 -0.27
N ASP A 65 -18.13 -17.35 0.34
CA ASP A 65 -19.26 -17.88 -0.41
C ASP A 65 -19.79 -16.77 -1.32
N LEU A 66 -19.51 -16.90 -2.62
CA LEU A 66 -19.94 -15.97 -3.66
C LEU A 66 -21.43 -16.18 -3.96
N GLY A 67 -22.26 -16.04 -2.93
CA GLY A 67 -23.68 -15.78 -3.08
C GLY A 67 -23.84 -14.40 -3.74
N LEU A 68 -24.22 -14.40 -5.01
CA LEU A 68 -24.76 -13.27 -5.78
C LEU A 68 -23.84 -12.17 -6.33
N THR A 69 -22.58 -11.97 -5.91
CA THR A 69 -21.72 -10.93 -6.53
C THR A 69 -20.78 -11.51 -7.59
N ARG A 70 -21.24 -11.45 -8.85
CA ARG A 70 -20.60 -11.95 -10.10
C ARG A 70 -19.21 -11.40 -10.47
N VAL A 71 -18.47 -10.77 -9.56
CA VAL A 71 -17.13 -10.26 -9.87
C VAL A 71 -16.15 -10.87 -8.89
N THR A 72 -15.61 -12.04 -9.24
CA THR A 72 -14.40 -12.58 -8.63
C THR A 72 -13.32 -11.51 -8.72
N LYS A 73 -13.02 -10.85 -7.60
CA LYS A 73 -11.90 -9.90 -7.51
C LYS A 73 -10.62 -10.71 -7.61
N VAL A 74 -10.18 -10.93 -8.85
CA VAL A 74 -8.86 -11.47 -9.15
C VAL A 74 -7.86 -10.53 -8.48
N LEU A 75 -7.04 -11.06 -7.58
CA LEU A 75 -5.97 -10.29 -6.96
C LEU A 75 -5.11 -9.66 -8.06
N ASP A 76 -5.09 -8.33 -8.08
CA ASP A 76 -4.22 -7.60 -8.98
C ASP A 76 -2.81 -7.65 -8.40
N PHE A 77 -2.02 -8.62 -8.89
CA PHE A 77 -0.61 -8.78 -8.51
C PHE A 77 0.29 -7.74 -9.18
N ARG A 78 -0.26 -6.81 -9.98
CA ARG A 78 0.51 -5.66 -10.45
C ARG A 78 0.97 -4.90 -9.21
N ALA A 79 2.27 -4.60 -9.14
CA ALA A 79 2.82 -3.68 -8.14
C ALA A 79 1.85 -2.51 -7.97
N HIS A 80 1.46 -2.19 -6.72
CA HIS A 80 0.48 -1.15 -6.44
C HIS A 80 0.73 0.02 -7.37
N LYS A 81 -0.26 0.36 -8.21
CA LYS A 81 -0.15 1.53 -9.07
C LYS A 81 0.27 2.67 -8.17
N LYS A 82 1.44 3.25 -8.44
CA LYS A 82 1.96 4.41 -7.71
C LYS A 82 0.82 5.42 -7.73
N ARG A 83 0.25 5.70 -6.55
CA ARG A 83 -0.92 6.58 -6.45
C ARG A 83 -0.39 8.00 -6.51
N HIS A 84 -0.95 8.80 -7.39
CA HIS A 84 -0.76 10.24 -7.29
C HIS A 84 -1.27 10.70 -5.92
N LEU A 85 -0.48 11.55 -5.26
CA LEU A 85 -0.95 12.28 -4.07
C LEU A 85 -2.23 13.04 -4.42
N SER A 86 -3.18 13.06 -3.49
CA SER A 86 -4.35 13.91 -3.65
C SER A 86 -3.94 15.39 -3.57
N GLY A 87 -4.72 16.27 -4.21
CA GLY A 87 -4.48 17.72 -4.15
C GLY A 87 -4.41 18.25 -2.72
N CYS A 88 -5.23 17.70 -1.81
CA CYS A 88 -5.23 18.08 -0.40
C CYS A 88 -3.96 17.64 0.33
N GLU A 89 -3.43 16.44 0.04
CA GLU A 89 -2.18 15.95 0.62
C GLU A 89 -0.98 16.76 0.11
N ALA A 90 -0.94 17.06 -1.18
CA ALA A 90 0.10 17.91 -1.76
C ALA A 90 0.06 19.33 -1.20
N TYR A 91 -1.14 19.91 -1.06
CA TYR A 91 -1.35 21.20 -0.39
C TYR A 91 -0.88 21.17 1.06
N TYR A 92 -1.18 20.10 1.80
CA TYR A 92 -0.67 19.90 3.14
C TYR A 92 0.86 19.92 3.16
N HIS A 93 1.52 19.12 2.35
CA HIS A 93 2.99 19.07 2.33
C HIS A 93 3.66 20.39 1.96
N LEU A 94 3.07 21.17 1.06
CA LEU A 94 3.64 22.44 0.61
C LEU A 94 3.50 23.56 1.64
N TYR A 95 2.38 23.62 2.35
CA TYR A 95 2.04 24.79 3.18
C TYR A 95 1.88 24.47 4.67
N TYR A 96 2.24 23.26 5.10
CA TYR A 96 2.05 22.86 6.50
C TYR A 96 2.73 23.81 7.48
N ASP A 97 4.03 24.03 7.31
CA ASP A 97 4.83 24.79 8.28
C ASP A 97 4.53 26.29 8.21
N ASP A 98 4.29 26.81 7.01
CA ASP A 98 4.18 28.25 6.78
C ASP A 98 2.77 28.82 7.06
N VAL A 99 1.73 28.10 6.63
CA VAL A 99 0.35 28.62 6.62
C VAL A 99 -0.57 27.78 7.50
N LEU A 100 -0.55 26.46 7.32
CA LEU A 100 -1.57 25.60 7.94
C LEU A 100 -1.36 25.45 9.44
N ARG A 101 -0.13 25.14 9.88
CA ARG A 101 0.20 24.99 11.31
C ARG A 101 -0.14 26.24 12.12
N PRO A 102 0.31 27.46 11.77
CA PRO A 102 -0.05 28.65 12.53
C PRO A 102 -1.56 28.93 12.48
N THR A 103 -2.22 28.71 11.34
CA THR A 103 -3.67 28.91 11.22
C THR A 103 -4.47 27.94 12.08
N VAL A 104 -4.07 26.66 12.10
CA VAL A 104 -4.72 25.64 12.94
C VAL A 104 -4.54 26.00 14.41
N GLN A 105 -3.32 26.35 14.83
CA GLN A 105 -3.05 26.67 16.23
C GLN A 105 -3.77 27.94 16.68
N GLN A 106 -3.81 28.97 15.83
CA GLN A 106 -4.57 30.19 16.11
C GLN A 106 -6.07 29.91 16.26
N ARG A 107 -6.67 29.12 15.37
CA ARG A 107 -8.09 28.79 15.45
C ARG A 107 -8.40 27.83 16.59
N TRP A 108 -7.49 26.91 16.90
CA TRP A 108 -7.64 26.02 18.05
C TRP A 108 -7.64 26.80 19.35
N ALA A 109 -6.74 27.77 19.51
CA ALA A 109 -6.72 28.66 20.67
C ALA A 109 -8.00 29.52 20.86
N GLN A 110 -8.80 29.67 19.80
CA GLN A 110 -10.09 30.37 19.84
C GLN A 110 -11.28 29.43 20.03
N SER A 111 -11.06 28.11 19.98
CA SER A 111 -12.11 27.11 20.12
C SER A 111 -12.66 27.12 21.57
N PRO A 112 -13.98 26.94 21.77
CA PRO A 112 -14.53 26.74 23.12
C PRO A 112 -13.97 25.47 23.79
N ASP A 113 -13.49 24.52 23.00
CA ASP A 113 -12.90 23.26 23.46
C ASP A 113 -11.40 23.36 23.79
N TYR A 114 -10.82 24.57 23.73
CA TYR A 114 -9.41 24.78 24.01
C TYR A 114 -9.10 24.60 25.50
N ASP A 115 -8.23 23.63 25.82
CA ASP A 115 -7.66 23.46 27.15
C ASP A 115 -6.17 23.82 27.14
N THR A 116 -5.78 24.71 28.06
CA THR A 116 -4.38 25.06 28.34
C THR A 116 -3.48 23.86 28.66
N LYS A 117 -4.04 22.73 29.14
CA LYS A 117 -3.29 21.50 29.43
C LYS A 117 -2.97 20.70 28.16
N THR A 118 -3.78 20.84 27.12
CA THR A 118 -3.60 20.18 25.82
C THR A 118 -3.59 21.25 24.73
N PRO A 119 -2.49 22.01 24.59
CA PRO A 119 -2.40 23.10 23.64
C PRO A 119 -2.38 22.64 22.18
N GLU A 120 -2.13 21.35 21.94
CA GLU A 120 -2.17 20.75 20.61
C GLU A 120 -3.61 20.51 20.15
N ALA A 121 -3.88 20.87 18.89
CA ALA A 121 -5.19 20.66 18.30
C ALA A 121 -5.45 19.17 18.06
N PRO A 122 -6.65 18.66 18.37
CA PRO A 122 -7.05 17.31 18.02
C PRO A 122 -6.91 17.06 16.51
N PHE A 123 -6.53 15.84 16.13
CA PHE A 123 -6.33 15.46 14.73
C PHE A 123 -7.56 15.71 13.86
N GLU A 124 -8.75 15.49 14.39
CA GLU A 124 -10.02 15.70 13.68
C GLU A 124 -10.24 17.18 13.34
N PHE A 125 -9.97 18.08 14.29
CA PHE A 125 -10.04 19.53 14.08
C PHE A 125 -9.06 19.98 13.00
N HIS A 126 -7.82 19.48 13.09
CA HIS A 126 -6.76 19.76 12.14
C HIS A 126 -7.13 19.31 10.72
N SER A 127 -7.57 18.05 10.55
CA SER A 127 -7.98 17.50 9.25
C SER A 127 -9.17 18.26 8.65
N ALA A 128 -10.19 18.56 9.45
CA ALA A 128 -11.37 19.28 9.00
C ALA A 128 -11.02 20.70 8.51
N LEU A 129 -10.16 21.41 9.26
CA LEU A 129 -9.75 22.77 8.90
C LEU A 129 -8.93 22.80 7.62
N ILE A 130 -7.97 21.88 7.45
CA ILE A 130 -7.17 21.78 6.22
C ILE A 130 -8.06 21.50 5.01
N GLN A 131 -9.04 20.60 5.14
CA GLN A 131 -9.98 20.32 4.05
C GLN A 131 -10.83 21.54 3.69
N GLN A 132 -11.23 22.36 4.67
CA GLN A 132 -11.95 23.60 4.42
C GLN A 132 -11.07 24.63 3.70
N LEU A 133 -9.84 24.85 4.17
CA LEU A 133 -8.89 25.77 3.54
C LEU A 133 -8.60 25.34 2.10
N TRP A 134 -8.30 24.07 1.88
CA TRP A 134 -8.11 23.54 0.53
C TRP A 134 -9.32 23.78 -0.37
N LYS A 135 -10.55 23.56 0.12
CA LYS A 135 -11.77 23.83 -0.68
C LYS A 135 -11.92 25.30 -1.10
N LEU A 136 -11.46 26.24 -0.28
CA LEU A 136 -11.50 27.67 -0.57
C LEU A 136 -10.34 28.11 -1.49
N GLU A 137 -9.20 27.46 -1.38
CA GLU A 137 -7.96 27.90 -2.03
C GLU A 137 -7.62 27.15 -3.31
N LYS A 138 -8.21 25.97 -3.53
CA LYS A 138 -7.96 25.12 -4.71
C LYS A 138 -8.14 25.84 -6.05
N ASP A 139 -8.99 26.87 -6.10
CA ASP A 139 -9.33 27.59 -7.34
C ASP A 139 -8.43 28.83 -7.55
N LYS A 140 -7.58 29.18 -6.58
CA LYS A 140 -6.59 30.26 -6.71
C LYS A 140 -5.42 29.79 -7.59
N SER A 141 -5.17 30.50 -8.69
CA SER A 141 -4.16 30.14 -9.71
C SER A 141 -2.78 29.74 -9.15
N PRO A 142 -2.13 30.52 -8.27
CA PRO A 142 -0.77 30.19 -7.84
C PRO A 142 -0.71 28.90 -6.99
N ILE A 143 -1.74 28.63 -6.19
CA ILE A 143 -1.77 27.45 -5.32
C ILE A 143 -2.04 26.19 -6.16
N LYS A 144 -3.00 26.26 -7.09
CA LYS A 144 -3.33 25.15 -7.97
C LYS A 144 -2.14 24.70 -8.81
N GLU A 145 -1.38 25.66 -9.36
CA GLU A 145 -0.18 25.40 -10.15
C GLU A 145 0.91 24.75 -9.30
N GLN A 146 1.21 25.31 -8.12
CA GLN A 146 2.22 24.75 -7.21
C GLN A 146 1.89 23.33 -6.75
N VAL A 147 0.63 23.09 -6.38
CA VAL A 147 0.14 21.76 -5.99
C VAL A 147 0.27 20.77 -7.13
N THR A 148 -0.07 21.16 -8.37
CA THR A 148 0.03 20.27 -9.54
C THR A 148 1.49 19.91 -9.83
N VAL A 149 2.38 20.90 -9.85
CA VAL A 149 3.83 20.68 -10.05
C VAL A 149 4.41 19.79 -8.96
N TYR A 150 3.98 19.95 -7.71
CA TYR A 150 4.44 19.10 -6.61
C TYR A 150 3.97 17.64 -6.75
N ILE A 151 2.71 17.42 -7.12
CA ILE A 151 2.17 16.07 -7.37
C ILE A 151 2.96 15.38 -8.48
N GLU A 152 3.26 16.08 -9.57
CA GLU A 152 4.04 15.54 -10.68
C GLU A 152 5.47 15.18 -10.25
N LYS A 153 6.16 16.08 -9.53
CA LYS A 153 7.51 15.83 -9.01
C LYS A 153 7.57 14.64 -8.05
N GLU A 154 6.62 14.53 -7.12
CA GLU A 154 6.56 13.38 -6.20
C GLU A 154 6.22 12.10 -6.94
N TYR A 155 5.34 12.16 -7.94
CA TYR A 155 5.05 11.00 -8.79
C TYR A 155 6.30 10.55 -9.56
N GLU A 156 7.06 11.49 -10.13
CA GLU A 156 8.34 11.21 -10.81
C GLU A 156 9.41 10.69 -9.85
N ARG A 157 9.51 11.22 -8.62
CA ARG A 157 10.42 10.70 -7.57
C ARG A 157 10.07 9.26 -7.22
N MET A 158 8.80 8.96 -6.98
CA MET A 158 8.33 7.60 -6.78
C MET A 158 8.57 6.75 -8.02
N ASN A 159 8.56 7.33 -9.22
CA ASN A 159 8.79 6.60 -10.46
C ASN A 159 10.27 6.29 -10.71
N SER A 160 11.16 7.23 -10.38
CA SER A 160 12.62 7.16 -10.58
C SER A 160 13.36 6.40 -9.47
N GLY A 161 12.81 6.36 -8.26
CA GLY A 161 13.40 5.69 -7.10
C GLY A 161 12.90 4.26 -6.87
N ALA A 162 13.71 3.29 -7.29
CA ALA A 162 13.99 2.02 -6.60
C ALA A 162 12.85 1.31 -5.82
N THR A 163 12.21 0.33 -6.45
CA THR A 163 11.64 -0.84 -5.75
C THR A 163 11.61 -2.05 -6.70
N ASN A 164 12.75 -2.37 -7.30
CA ASN A 164 13.01 -3.67 -7.93
C ASN A 164 14.47 -4.13 -7.78
N ALA A 165 15.28 -3.47 -6.94
CA ALA A 165 16.70 -3.78 -6.79
C ALA A 165 17.05 -4.49 -5.46
N ASN A 166 16.06 -5.01 -4.72
CA ASN A 166 16.32 -5.66 -3.43
C ASN A 166 15.58 -6.99 -3.23
N ILE A 167 15.44 -7.77 -4.31
CA ILE A 167 14.93 -9.16 -4.25
C ILE A 167 15.95 -10.17 -4.80
N GLU A 168 17.02 -9.75 -5.48
CA GLU A 168 17.97 -10.69 -6.11
C GLU A 168 19.31 -10.89 -5.39
N ASN A 169 19.56 -10.29 -4.21
CA ASN A 169 20.79 -10.53 -3.45
C ASN A 169 20.52 -10.82 -1.97
N ILE A 170 19.65 -11.81 -1.67
CA ILE A 170 19.83 -12.58 -0.44
C ILE A 170 20.64 -13.78 -0.86
N ASP A 171 21.94 -13.66 -0.66
CA ASP A 171 22.90 -14.75 -0.72
C ASP A 171 22.44 -15.85 0.25
N PRO A 172 22.11 -17.07 -0.22
CA PRO A 172 21.85 -18.20 0.66
C PRO A 172 23.21 -18.78 1.08
N GLY A 173 23.95 -18.02 1.88
CA GLY A 173 25.21 -18.45 2.46
C GLY A 173 25.13 -18.43 3.98
N GLU A 174 25.25 -19.63 4.56
CA GLU A 174 26.13 -19.94 5.71
C GLU A 174 25.79 -19.17 7.02
N ASP A 175 25.29 -19.75 8.11
CA ASP A 175 25.57 -21.04 8.73
C ASP A 175 24.39 -21.49 9.62
N GLU A 176 23.98 -22.76 9.46
CA GLU A 176 23.31 -23.52 10.52
C GLU A 176 24.38 -23.91 11.55
N GLU A 177 24.44 -23.22 12.69
CA GLU A 177 24.96 -23.83 13.91
C GLU A 177 23.77 -24.40 14.69
N ASP A 178 23.59 -25.71 14.55
CA ASP A 178 22.75 -26.54 15.40
C ASP A 178 23.23 -26.39 16.86
N LEU A 179 22.50 -25.62 17.66
CA LEU A 179 22.66 -25.63 19.11
C LEU A 179 22.05 -26.92 19.65
N ASP A 180 22.93 -27.82 20.06
CA ASP A 180 22.61 -29.09 20.73
C ASP A 180 21.79 -28.83 22.01
N PRO A 181 20.56 -29.36 22.11
CA PRO A 181 19.69 -29.14 23.27
C PRO A 181 20.20 -29.77 24.58
N GLU A 182 21.33 -30.51 24.60
CA GLU A 182 21.91 -31.04 25.84
C GLU A 182 22.76 -30.03 26.65
N GLU A 183 23.14 -28.86 26.12
CA GLU A 183 23.85 -27.82 26.90
C GLU A 183 22.92 -26.93 27.75
N LEU A 184 21.60 -27.17 27.74
CA LEU A 184 20.59 -26.41 28.51
C LEU A 184 20.06 -27.17 29.73
N LYS A 185 20.94 -27.82 30.49
CA LYS A 185 20.64 -28.38 31.82
C LYS A 185 21.58 -27.91 32.90
#